data_AF-A0AA88XC97-F1
#
_entry.id   AF-A0AA88XC97-F1
#
_cell.length_a   1.000
_cell.length_b   1.000
_cell.length_c   1.000
_cell.angle_alpha   90.00
_cell.angle_beta   90.00
_cell.angle_gamma   90.00
#
_symmetry.space_group_name_H-M   'P 1'
#
loop_
_entity.id
_entity.type
_entity.pdbx_description
1 polymer ?
#
loop_
_entity_poly.entity_id
_entity_poly.type
_entity_poly.pdbx_seq_one_letter_code
_entity_poly.pdbx_strand_id
1 'polypeptide(L)'
;MLFSSYIVYMSYAYSGLSSMSAICTTNSQSVTEENLYFSATIAAHQLGHSLGALHDGEGNGCSGNDAFIMAASLGGQTEATASNPWKFSSCSTQYFTSLINTLNSGSNCLTTLSTGFDPTALAQYDGLLPGQIYDADTQCEQIQGKGSYLKRVF
;
A
#
# COMPACT_ATOMS: atom_id res chain seq x y z
N MET A 1 11.62 2.08 -0.56
CA MET A 1 10.61 1.32 -1.32
C MET A 1 10.98 1.36 -2.79
N LEU A 2 10.95 0.22 -3.46
CA LEU A 2 11.17 0.08 -4.90
C LEU A 2 9.84 -0.26 -5.58
N PHE A 3 9.51 0.46 -6.65
CA PHE A 3 8.43 0.10 -7.56
C PHE A 3 9.03 -0.60 -8.79
N SER A 4 8.47 -1.73 -9.18
CA SER A 4 9.00 -2.56 -10.26
C SER A 4 7.89 -3.07 -11.16
N SER A 5 8.03 -2.91 -12.47
CA SER A 5 7.15 -3.52 -13.46
C SER A 5 7.48 -5.00 -13.76
N TYR A 6 8.54 -5.55 -13.15
CA TYR A 6 8.81 -7.00 -13.17
C TYR A 6 7.90 -7.71 -12.16
N ILE A 7 7.41 -8.89 -12.53
CA ILE A 7 6.66 -9.78 -11.65
C ILE A 7 7.55 -10.17 -10.48
N VAL A 8 7.23 -9.65 -9.30
CA VAL A 8 8.03 -9.84 -8.08
C VAL A 8 7.70 -11.20 -7.44
N TYR A 9 6.47 -11.69 -7.63
CA TYR A 9 6.01 -12.97 -7.08
C TYR A 9 4.89 -13.59 -7.92
N MET A 10 5.00 -14.88 -8.27
CA MET A 10 3.98 -15.64 -9.03
C MET A 10 2.85 -16.19 -8.13
N SER A 11 2.35 -15.42 -7.15
CA SER A 11 1.19 -15.83 -6.34
C SER A 11 0.08 -14.78 -6.36
N TYR A 12 -1.16 -15.24 -6.22
CA TYR A 12 -2.41 -14.45 -6.29
C TYR A 12 -2.61 -13.47 -5.10
N ALA A 13 -1.56 -13.17 -4.34
CA ALA A 13 -1.57 -12.25 -3.20
C ALA A 13 -0.97 -10.90 -3.59
N TYR A 14 -1.20 -9.84 -2.80
CA TYR A 14 -0.63 -8.50 -3.00
C TYR A 14 0.85 -8.59 -3.44
N SER A 15 1.12 -8.23 -4.69
CA SER A 15 2.40 -8.55 -5.34
C SER A 15 3.51 -7.62 -4.86
N GLY A 16 4.19 -8.02 -3.79
CA GLY A 16 5.28 -7.26 -3.19
C GLY A 16 5.96 -8.04 -2.06
N LEU A 17 7.05 -7.48 -1.56
CA LEU A 17 7.86 -8.04 -0.47
C LEU A 17 8.26 -6.92 0.49
N SER A 18 8.23 -7.19 1.78
CA SER A 18 8.72 -6.28 2.82
C SER A 18 9.36 -7.04 3.96
N SER A 19 10.37 -6.44 4.58
CA SER A 19 10.87 -6.89 5.87
C SER A 19 9.82 -6.59 6.96
N MET A 20 9.49 -7.59 7.78
CA MET A 20 8.52 -7.45 8.86
C MET A 20 9.10 -6.62 10.02
N SER A 21 8.32 -5.68 10.56
CA SER A 21 8.67 -4.85 11.73
C SER A 21 10.01 -4.11 11.61
N ALA A 22 10.42 -3.80 10.40
CA ALA A 22 11.79 -3.37 10.09
C ALA A 22 11.93 -1.86 9.85
N ILE A 23 10.87 -1.07 10.02
CA ILE A 23 10.80 0.33 9.56
C ILE A 23 11.98 1.21 10.04
N CYS A 24 12.48 1.00 11.26
CA CYS A 24 13.63 1.71 11.83
C CYS A 24 14.88 0.84 12.00
N THR A 25 15.05 -0.16 11.13
CA THR A 25 16.23 -1.03 11.09
C THR A 25 17.00 -0.86 9.79
N THR A 26 18.19 -1.45 9.69
CA THR A 26 18.96 -1.50 8.44
C THR A 26 18.26 -2.31 7.34
N ASN A 27 17.24 -3.10 7.69
CA ASN A 27 16.46 -3.92 6.76
C ASN A 27 15.14 -3.24 6.35
N SER A 28 14.99 -1.92 6.57
CA SER A 28 13.82 -1.12 6.16
C SER A 28 13.72 -1.04 4.64
N GLN A 29 13.18 -2.09 4.03
CA GLN A 29 13.12 -2.29 2.59
C GLN A 29 11.79 -2.94 2.22
N SER A 30 11.23 -2.45 1.12
CA SER A 30 10.03 -2.98 0.50
C SER A 30 10.10 -2.85 -1.01
N VAL A 31 9.53 -3.83 -1.70
CA VAL A 31 9.37 -3.89 -3.15
C VAL A 31 7.89 -4.07 -3.45
N THR A 32 7.38 -3.27 -4.38
CA THR A 32 6.00 -3.31 -4.83
C THR A 32 5.98 -3.52 -6.33
N GLU A 33 5.23 -4.52 -6.78
CA GLU A 33 4.92 -4.68 -8.19
C GLU A 33 4.00 -3.55 -8.65
N GLU A 34 4.37 -2.91 -9.75
CA GLU A 34 3.58 -1.86 -10.36
C GLU A 34 2.35 -2.46 -11.05
N ASN A 35 1.22 -2.32 -10.39
CA ASN A 35 -0.10 -2.55 -10.96
C ASN A 35 -0.91 -1.26 -10.76
N LEU A 36 -1.11 -0.47 -11.81
CA LEU A 36 -1.59 0.92 -11.70
C LEU A 36 -2.93 1.10 -10.96
N TYR A 37 -3.77 0.05 -10.88
CA TYR A 37 -5.01 0.10 -10.09
C TYR A 37 -4.79 -0.03 -8.59
N PHE A 38 -3.78 -0.80 -8.18
CA PHE A 38 -3.58 -1.20 -6.80
C PHE A 38 -2.19 -0.85 -6.26
N SER A 39 -1.31 -0.20 -7.03
CA SER A 39 0.08 0.07 -6.63
C SER A 39 0.15 0.83 -5.31
N ALA A 40 -0.74 1.81 -5.12
CA ALA A 40 -0.83 2.55 -3.86
C ALA A 40 -1.27 1.64 -2.70
N THR A 41 -2.26 0.78 -2.92
CA THR A 41 -2.73 -0.20 -1.93
C THR A 41 -1.66 -1.25 -1.62
N ILE A 42 -0.95 -1.77 -2.62
CA ILE A 42 0.14 -2.74 -2.44
C ILE A 42 1.29 -2.06 -1.70
N ALA A 43 1.68 -0.84 -2.06
CA ALA A 43 2.68 -0.07 -1.35
C ALA A 43 2.29 0.14 0.13
N ALA A 44 1.04 0.52 0.39
CA ALA A 44 0.50 0.64 1.74
C ALA A 44 0.53 -0.70 2.51
N HIS A 45 0.19 -1.81 1.85
CA HIS A 45 0.27 -3.16 2.42
C HIS A 45 1.70 -3.53 2.81
N GLN A 46 2.66 -3.33 1.91
CA GLN A 46 4.07 -3.63 2.20
C GLN A 46 4.63 -2.72 3.31
N LEU A 47 4.23 -1.45 3.37
CA LEU A 47 4.55 -0.58 4.51
C LEU A 47 3.88 -1.06 5.80
N GLY A 48 2.67 -1.62 5.72
CA GLY A 48 1.99 -2.25 6.85
C GLY A 48 2.84 -3.36 7.48
N HIS A 49 3.43 -4.24 6.67
CA HIS A 49 4.40 -5.24 7.17
C HIS A 49 5.64 -4.60 7.79
N SER A 50 6.22 -3.56 7.16
CA SER A 50 7.34 -2.81 7.76
C SER A 50 6.98 -2.21 9.12
N LEU A 51 5.71 -1.81 9.29
CA LEU A 51 5.13 -1.30 10.54
C LEU A 51 4.64 -2.42 11.49
N GLY A 52 4.90 -3.68 11.15
CA GLY A 52 4.70 -4.84 12.02
C GLY A 52 3.32 -5.50 11.94
N ALA A 53 2.46 -5.11 10.99
CA ALA A 53 1.19 -5.79 10.80
C ALA A 53 1.36 -7.14 10.11
N LEU A 54 0.72 -8.16 10.67
CA LEU A 54 0.44 -9.42 9.99
C LEU A 54 -0.77 -9.26 9.07
N HIS A 55 -1.02 -10.27 8.22
CA HIS A 55 -2.24 -10.27 7.43
C HIS A 55 -3.49 -10.35 8.30
N ASP A 56 -4.58 -9.73 7.84
CA ASP A 56 -5.90 -9.95 8.43
C ASP A 56 -6.32 -11.41 8.24
N GLY A 57 -6.80 -12.05 9.31
CA GLY A 57 -7.14 -13.47 9.35
C GLY A 57 -5.99 -14.40 9.74
N GLU A 58 -4.78 -13.87 9.95
CA GLU A 58 -3.61 -14.64 10.36
C GLU A 58 -3.30 -14.43 11.86
N GLY A 59 -3.86 -15.29 12.71
CA GLY A 59 -3.58 -15.25 14.16
C GLY A 59 -4.13 -14.02 14.89
N ASN A 60 -5.03 -13.26 14.26
CA ASN A 60 -5.71 -12.10 14.82
C ASN A 60 -7.23 -12.17 14.62
N GLY A 61 -7.97 -11.24 15.25
CA GLY A 61 -9.43 -11.23 15.26
C GLY A 61 -10.09 -10.62 14.02
N CYS A 62 -9.32 -10.16 13.03
CA CYS A 62 -9.86 -9.57 11.81
C CYS A 62 -10.05 -10.64 10.73
N SER A 63 -11.04 -10.45 9.86
CA SER A 63 -11.32 -11.38 8.76
C SER A 63 -10.54 -10.97 7.51
N GLY A 64 -9.80 -11.92 6.93
CA GLY A 64 -9.15 -11.71 5.63
C GLY A 64 -10.16 -11.48 4.47
N ASN A 65 -11.42 -11.92 4.64
CA ASN A 65 -12.48 -11.73 3.64
C ASN A 65 -13.05 -10.31 3.64
N ASP A 66 -12.72 -9.49 4.65
CA ASP A 66 -13.20 -8.11 4.72
C ASP A 66 -12.44 -7.20 3.75
N ALA A 67 -11.38 -7.71 3.11
CA ALA A 67 -10.61 -7.03 2.06
C ALA A 67 -10.05 -5.65 2.49
N PHE A 68 -9.65 -5.51 3.77
CA PHE A 68 -8.82 -4.39 4.22
C PHE A 68 -7.42 -4.46 3.59
N ILE A 69 -6.65 -3.37 3.70
CA ILE A 69 -5.31 -3.27 3.08
C ILE A 69 -4.42 -4.47 3.42
N MET A 70 -4.47 -5.00 4.66
CA MET A 70 -3.65 -6.14 5.09
C MET A 70 -4.30 -7.51 4.86
N ALA A 71 -5.39 -7.62 4.11
CA ALA A 71 -5.89 -8.93 3.68
C ALA A 71 -4.79 -9.68 2.89
N ALA A 72 -4.70 -11.01 3.05
CA ALA A 72 -3.69 -11.80 2.34
C ALA A 72 -3.96 -11.91 0.83
N SER A 73 -5.18 -11.59 0.39
CA SER A 73 -5.62 -11.65 -1.01
C SER A 73 -6.53 -10.46 -1.33
N LEU A 74 -6.53 -10.06 -2.61
CA LEU A 74 -7.43 -9.04 -3.16
C LEU A 74 -8.88 -9.55 -3.37
N GLY A 75 -9.14 -10.84 -3.11
CA GLY A 75 -10.46 -11.46 -3.31
C GLY A 75 -11.47 -11.15 -2.20
N GLY A 76 -12.76 -11.16 -2.55
CA GLY A 76 -13.87 -11.14 -1.57
C GLY A 76 -14.57 -9.81 -1.35
N GLN A 77 -14.40 -8.82 -2.24
CA GLN A 77 -15.13 -7.56 -2.12
C GLN A 77 -16.63 -7.78 -2.35
N THR A 78 -17.42 -7.35 -1.37
CA THR A 78 -18.87 -7.20 -1.45
C THR A 78 -19.19 -5.72 -1.53
N GLU A 79 -20.44 -5.35 -1.85
CA GLU A 79 -20.86 -3.96 -1.80
C GLU A 79 -20.60 -3.32 -0.41
N ALA A 80 -20.79 -4.11 0.66
CA ALA A 80 -20.52 -3.66 2.03
C ALA A 80 -19.02 -3.44 2.33
N THR A 81 -18.13 -4.18 1.67
CA THR A 81 -16.68 -4.11 1.87
C THR A 81 -15.93 -3.38 0.77
N ALA A 82 -16.64 -2.81 -0.21
CA ALA A 82 -16.07 -2.13 -1.36
C ALA A 82 -15.08 -1.02 -0.98
N SER A 83 -15.27 -0.37 0.19
CA SER A 83 -14.39 0.70 0.67
C SER A 83 -13.17 0.25 1.48
N ASN A 84 -13.08 -1.02 1.82
CA ASN A 84 -12.06 -1.56 2.71
C ASN A 84 -10.64 -1.62 2.08
N PRO A 85 -10.47 -1.81 0.77
CA PRO A 85 -9.13 -1.78 0.14
C PRO A 85 -8.39 -0.45 0.25
N TRP A 86 -9.02 0.60 0.81
CA TRP A 86 -8.41 1.90 1.10
C TRP A 86 -8.27 2.17 2.60
N LYS A 87 -8.45 1.15 3.45
CA LYS A 87 -8.44 1.26 4.91
C LYS A 87 -7.64 0.12 5.54
N PHE A 88 -6.97 0.44 6.64
CA PHE A 88 -6.40 -0.58 7.52
C PHE A 88 -7.48 -1.11 8.46
N SER A 89 -7.40 -2.40 8.80
CA SER A 89 -8.26 -3.02 9.80
C SER A 89 -7.92 -2.51 11.22
N SER A 90 -8.77 -2.85 12.18
CA SER A 90 -8.48 -2.60 13.60
C SER A 90 -7.24 -3.40 14.07
N CYS A 91 -7.04 -4.62 13.56
CA CYS A 91 -5.87 -5.44 13.89
C CYS A 91 -4.58 -4.81 13.36
N SER A 92 -4.58 -4.35 12.11
CA SER A 92 -3.46 -3.60 11.50
C SER A 92 -3.08 -2.39 12.35
N THR A 93 -4.08 -1.61 12.76
CA THR A 93 -3.88 -0.41 13.60
C THR A 93 -3.28 -0.75 14.98
N GLN A 94 -3.68 -1.88 15.57
CA GLN A 94 -3.12 -2.36 16.83
C GLN A 94 -1.64 -2.74 16.69
N TYR A 95 -1.27 -3.44 15.60
CA TYR A 95 0.13 -3.77 15.32
C TYR A 95 0.98 -2.51 15.16
N PHE A 96 0.52 -1.53 14.38
CA PHE A 96 1.23 -0.25 14.19
C PHE A 96 1.45 0.46 15.52
N THR A 97 0.39 0.55 16.33
CA THR A 97 0.44 1.19 17.65
C THR A 97 1.46 0.49 18.56
N SER A 98 1.45 -0.84 18.58
CA SER A 98 2.39 -1.65 19.37
C SER A 98 3.84 -1.37 18.97
N LEU A 99 4.15 -1.45 17.66
CA LEU A 99 5.51 -1.20 17.17
C LEU A 99 5.97 0.23 17.46
N ILE A 100 5.12 1.23 17.20
CA ILE A 100 5.45 2.64 17.46
C ILE A 100 5.72 2.87 18.94
N ASN A 101 4.93 2.27 19.84
CA ASN A 101 5.18 2.36 21.28
C ASN A 101 6.52 1.73 21.69
N THR A 102 6.90 0.61 21.09
CA THR A 102 8.23 0.02 21.28
C THR A 102 9.34 0.91 20.73
N LEU A 103 9.16 1.53 19.56
CA LEU A 103 10.17 2.45 19.01
C LEU A 103 10.33 3.70 19.87
N ASN A 104 9.24 4.21 20.45
CA ASN A 104 9.25 5.37 21.33
C ASN A 104 10.00 5.15 22.65
N SER A 105 10.19 3.90 23.09
CA SER A 105 11.04 3.60 24.25
C SER A 105 12.54 3.52 23.92
N GLY A 106 12.89 3.56 22.63
CA GLY A 106 14.26 3.52 22.13
C GLY A 106 14.53 4.64 21.11
N SER A 107 15.10 4.27 19.96
CA SER A 107 15.40 5.21 18.87
C SER A 107 14.31 5.15 17.79
N ASN A 108 13.33 6.06 17.88
CA ASN A 108 12.29 6.18 16.87
C ASN A 108 12.74 7.06 15.68
N CYS A 109 13.12 6.41 14.58
CA CYS A 109 13.53 7.08 13.34
C CYS A 109 12.41 7.84 12.63
N LEU A 110 11.14 7.60 12.96
CA LEU A 110 9.97 8.22 12.33
C LEU A 110 9.67 9.63 12.86
N THR A 111 10.42 10.11 13.85
CA THR A 111 10.19 11.40 14.50
C THR A 111 10.98 12.55 13.87
N THR A 112 11.89 12.25 12.96
CA THR A 112 12.75 13.24 12.31
C THR A 112 12.74 13.04 10.80
N LEU A 113 12.66 14.14 10.06
CA LEU A 113 12.82 14.12 8.61
C LEU A 113 14.29 13.89 8.25
N SER A 114 14.54 13.25 7.11
CA SER A 114 15.90 13.14 6.59
C SER A 114 16.40 14.53 6.16
N THR A 115 17.72 14.75 6.25
CA THR A 115 18.34 16.06 5.95
C THR A 115 18.14 16.54 4.52
N GLY A 116 17.78 15.65 3.59
CA GLY A 116 17.51 15.96 2.18
C GLY A 116 16.03 15.90 1.81
N PHE A 117 15.12 15.75 2.79
CA PHE A 117 13.69 15.70 2.51
C PHE A 117 13.15 17.10 2.17
N ASP A 118 12.55 17.23 0.99
CA ASP A 118 11.79 18.42 0.58
C ASP A 118 10.30 18.21 0.92
N PRO A 119 9.75 18.93 1.92
CA PRO A 119 8.35 18.80 2.28
C PRO A 119 7.38 19.34 1.22
N THR A 120 7.88 20.08 0.23
CA THR A 120 7.06 20.69 -0.84
C THR A 120 7.04 19.89 -2.12
N ALA A 121 7.82 18.81 -2.22
CA ALA A 121 7.99 18.01 -3.44
C ALA A 121 6.66 17.48 -4.02
N LEU A 122 5.63 17.33 -3.18
CA LEU A 122 4.31 16.84 -3.57
C LEU A 122 3.22 17.92 -3.53
N ALA A 123 3.54 19.18 -3.20
CA ALA A 123 2.55 20.24 -3.00
C ALA A 123 1.67 20.51 -4.23
N GLN A 124 2.19 20.26 -5.44
CA GLN A 124 1.42 20.39 -6.69
C GLN A 124 0.25 19.39 -6.81
N TYR A 125 0.24 18.33 -6.00
CA TYR A 125 -0.80 17.30 -5.97
C TYR A 125 -1.76 17.46 -4.79
N ASP A 126 -1.55 18.47 -3.93
CA ASP A 126 -2.37 18.67 -2.73
C ASP A 126 -3.84 18.93 -3.10
N GLY A 127 -4.74 18.16 -2.49
CA GLY A 127 -6.18 18.25 -2.74
C GLY A 127 -6.64 17.68 -4.08
N LEU A 128 -5.73 17.16 -4.91
CA LEU A 128 -6.06 16.49 -6.16
C LEU A 128 -6.22 14.98 -5.95
N LEU A 129 -7.30 14.43 -6.48
CA LEU A 129 -7.50 12.98 -6.55
C LEU A 129 -6.76 12.41 -7.78
N PRO A 130 -6.30 11.15 -7.73
CA PRO A 130 -5.61 10.54 -8.87
C PRO A 130 -6.39 10.63 -10.19
N GLY A 131 -7.72 10.51 -10.15
CA GLY A 131 -8.58 10.64 -11.34
C GLY A 131 -8.74 12.07 -11.89
N GLN A 132 -8.31 13.10 -11.14
CA GLN A 132 -8.22 14.48 -11.63
C GLN A 132 -6.87 14.76 -12.32
N ILE A 133 -5.85 13.96 -12.00
CA ILE A 133 -4.51 14.06 -12.56
C ILE A 133 -4.40 13.17 -13.81
N TYR A 134 -4.92 11.95 -13.73
CA TYR A 134 -4.91 10.96 -14.79
C TYR A 134 -6.35 10.64 -15.19
N ASP A 135 -6.77 11.09 -16.37
CA ASP A 135 -8.08 10.73 -16.92
C ASP A 135 -8.13 9.24 -17.32
N ALA A 136 -9.32 8.77 -17.72
CA ALA A 136 -9.52 7.35 -18.00
C ALA A 136 -8.67 6.83 -19.18
N ASP A 137 -8.43 7.66 -20.20
CA ASP A 137 -7.60 7.26 -21.34
C ASP A 137 -6.12 7.19 -20.91
N THR A 138 -5.65 8.16 -20.14
CA THR A 138 -4.29 8.17 -19.58
C THR A 138 -4.03 6.95 -18.71
N GLN A 139 -4.99 6.58 -17.86
CA GLN A 139 -4.90 5.35 -17.06
C GLN A 139 -4.81 4.12 -17.97
N CYS A 140 -5.67 4.03 -19.01
CA CYS A 140 -5.61 2.92 -19.99
C CYS A 140 -4.25 2.84 -20.71
N GLU A 141 -3.67 3.97 -21.13
CA GLU A 141 -2.35 3.97 -21.76
C GLU A 141 -1.24 3.49 -20.83
N GLN A 142 -1.28 3.89 -19.56
CA GLN A 142 -0.31 3.42 -18.58
C GLN A 142 -0.43 1.91 -18.33
N ILE A 143 -1.65 1.35 -18.36
CA ILE A 143 -1.91 -0.07 -18.07
C ILE A 143 -1.64 -0.97 -19.28
N GLN A 144 -2.16 -0.59 -20.43
CA GLN A 144 -2.22 -1.44 -21.64
C GLN A 144 -1.18 -1.03 -22.68
N GLY A 145 -0.47 0.08 -22.45
CA GLY A 145 0.50 0.64 -23.36
C GLY A 145 -0.08 1.74 -24.25
N LYS A 146 0.85 2.45 -24.90
CA LYS A 146 0.59 3.62 -25.74
C LYS A 146 -0.53 3.38 -26.76
N GLY A 147 -1.45 4.33 -26.88
CA GLY A 147 -2.58 4.28 -27.82
C GLY A 147 -3.81 3.52 -27.30
N SER A 148 -3.76 3.01 -26.06
CA SER A 148 -4.93 2.44 -25.39
C SER A 148 -5.85 3.54 -24.86
N TYR A 149 -7.15 3.28 -24.78
CA TYR A 149 -8.14 4.27 -24.33
C TYR A 149 -9.35 3.58 -23.68
N LEU A 150 -10.10 4.33 -22.88
CA LEU A 150 -11.33 3.84 -22.28
C LEU A 150 -12.37 3.59 -23.38
N LYS A 151 -12.84 2.34 -23.48
CA LYS A 151 -13.97 1.99 -24.34
C LYS A 151 -15.25 2.64 -23.82
N ARG A 152 -15.62 3.76 -24.43
CA ARG A 152 -16.88 4.46 -24.17
C ARG A 152 -18.02 3.74 -24.89
N VAL A 153 -19.08 3.42 -24.16
CA VAL A 153 -20.32 2.89 -24.74
C VAL A 153 -21.27 4.08 -24.82
N PHE A 154 -21.57 4.53 -26.03
CA PHE A 154 -22.64 5.51 -26.29
C PHE A 154 -23.90 4.76 -26.73
#